data_AF-A0A9C9X641-F1
#
_entry.id   AF-A0A9C9X641-F1
#
_cell.length_a   1.000
_cell.length_b   1.000
_cell.length_c   1.000
_cell.angle_alpha   90.00
_cell.angle_beta   90.00
_cell.angle_gamma   90.00
#
_symmetry.space_group_name_H-M   'P 1'
#
loop_
_entity.id
_entity.type
_entity.pdbx_description
1 polymer ?
#
loop_
_entity_poly.entity_id
_entity_poly.type
_entity_poly.pdbx_seq_one_letter_code
_entity_poly.pdbx_strand_id
1 'polypeptide(L)'
;MKLSFSNILIALLTLGMFSLYAGNDGGGTSSSSVFQTEVSNTGTNAAAFLEIGVGARAMAMGGAYVAIANDPTALYYNPAGIVWMDKIQMELMHNKWLVGTNYEFVGATMPLPFWKSSIGVSLILLDYGEQPVRTEARPEGTGEKYGARDYAVAFTFASALTDKFSFGLTGKYINQKIWHVSGGTAALDVGIFYTTPLKGLRLGMSISNFGGELKLSGRDLNTTVDPDPDNQNIDRIPVVY
;
A
#
# COMPACT_ATOMS: atom_id res chain seq x y z
N MET A 1 18.94 8.75 32.48
CA MET A 1 19.60 9.30 31.27
C MET A 1 18.54 10.09 30.49
N LYS A 2 18.42 11.41 30.74
CA LYS A 2 17.40 12.28 30.12
C LYS A 2 17.94 12.77 28.77
N LEU A 3 17.46 12.19 27.68
CA LEU A 3 17.61 12.78 26.36
C LEU A 3 16.65 13.97 26.27
N SER A 4 17.20 15.19 26.21
CA SER A 4 16.42 16.41 25.95
C SER A 4 15.90 16.39 24.51
N PHE A 5 14.65 16.82 24.28
CA PHE A 5 14.00 16.86 22.96
C PHE A 5 14.79 17.65 21.90
N SER A 6 15.67 18.57 22.31
CA SER A 6 16.62 19.22 21.43
C SER A 6 17.49 18.21 20.67
N ASN A 7 17.85 17.10 21.30
CA ASN A 7 18.74 16.09 20.73
C ASN A 7 18.01 15.18 19.72
N ILE A 8 16.70 15.01 19.85
CA ILE A 8 15.87 14.22 18.92
C ILE A 8 15.60 15.02 17.64
N LEU A 9 15.31 16.32 17.78
CA LEU A 9 15.11 17.22 16.64
C LEU A 9 16.41 17.43 15.84
N ILE A 10 17.55 17.57 16.55
CA ILE A 10 18.87 17.60 15.92
C ILE A 10 19.16 16.27 15.21
N ALA A 11 18.87 15.11 15.82
CA ALA A 11 19.10 13.82 15.17
C ALA A 11 18.28 13.62 13.88
N LEU A 12 17.01 14.05 13.84
CA LEU A 12 16.16 13.94 12.64
C LEU A 12 16.59 14.91 11.52
N LEU A 13 17.04 16.12 11.87
CA LEU A 13 17.56 17.09 10.91
C LEU A 13 18.98 16.73 10.42
N THR A 14 19.83 16.15 11.28
CA THR A 14 21.18 15.73 10.90
C THR A 14 21.17 14.44 10.08
N LEU A 15 20.26 13.49 10.32
CA LEU A 15 20.09 12.32 9.44
C LEU A 15 19.59 12.70 8.03
N GLY A 16 18.76 13.75 7.92
CA GLY A 16 18.39 14.33 6.62
C GLY A 16 19.53 15.08 5.91
N MET A 17 20.42 15.71 6.68
CA MET A 17 21.58 16.45 6.15
C MET A 17 22.84 15.58 5.92
N PHE A 18 22.97 14.43 6.57
CA PHE A 18 24.12 13.54 6.40
C PHE A 18 24.12 12.80 5.06
N SER A 19 22.99 12.78 4.36
CA SER A 19 22.90 12.26 2.99
C SER A 19 23.23 13.32 1.93
N LEU A 20 23.50 14.58 2.32
CA LEU A 20 23.72 15.71 1.41
C LEU A 20 25.13 16.34 1.51
N TYR A 21 26.01 15.85 2.39
CA TYR A 21 27.36 16.43 2.60
C TYR A 21 28.52 15.41 2.61
N ALA A 22 28.36 14.23 2.02
CA ALA A 22 29.52 13.38 1.72
C ALA A 22 30.08 13.75 0.34
N GLY A 23 30.73 14.92 0.26
CA GLY A 23 31.29 15.44 -0.98
C GLY A 23 32.48 16.37 -0.76
N ASN A 24 33.66 15.81 -0.99
CA ASN A 24 34.89 16.47 -1.44
C ASN A 24 35.89 16.99 -0.38
N ASP A 25 36.71 16.08 0.14
CA ASP A 25 38.11 16.38 0.51
C ASP A 25 39.05 15.46 -0.26
N GLY A 26 40.01 16.07 -0.95
CA GLY A 26 40.87 15.44 -1.94
C GLY A 26 41.89 14.46 -1.35
N GLY A 27 41.97 13.28 -1.98
CA GLY A 27 43.01 12.28 -1.78
C GLY A 27 42.67 11.06 -2.63
N GLY A 28 43.38 10.88 -3.75
CA GLY A 28 42.96 10.02 -4.86
C GLY A 28 42.58 8.59 -4.50
N THR A 29 41.45 8.12 -5.03
CA THR A 29 41.18 6.72 -5.38
C THR A 29 40.05 6.72 -6.42
N SER A 30 40.27 6.01 -7.52
CA SER A 30 39.44 5.74 -8.69
C SER A 30 37.94 6.11 -8.60
N SER A 31 37.51 7.05 -9.45
CA SER A 31 36.10 7.34 -9.70
C SER A 31 35.42 6.18 -10.43
N SER A 32 34.93 5.19 -9.69
CA SER A 32 33.86 4.33 -10.18
C SER A 32 32.57 5.16 -10.15
N SER A 33 32.13 5.64 -11.30
CA SER A 33 30.79 6.18 -11.49
C SER A 33 29.79 5.09 -11.13
N VAL A 34 29.28 5.11 -9.90
CA VAL A 34 28.12 4.32 -9.51
C VAL A 34 26.94 4.94 -10.23
N PHE A 35 26.60 4.40 -11.40
CA PHE A 35 25.28 4.61 -11.95
C PHE A 35 24.30 4.03 -10.94
N GLN A 36 23.65 4.91 -10.17
CA GLN A 36 22.45 4.54 -9.43
C GLN A 36 21.38 4.29 -10.48
N THR A 37 21.32 3.05 -10.97
CA THR A 37 20.15 2.57 -11.67
C THR A 37 19.04 2.54 -10.62
N GLU A 38 18.22 3.58 -10.57
CA GLU A 38 16.88 3.43 -9.99
C GLU A 38 16.17 2.39 -10.85
N VAL A 39 16.28 1.12 -10.44
CA VAL A 39 15.40 0.06 -10.91
C VAL A 39 14.05 0.37 -10.27
N SER A 40 13.32 1.26 -10.93
CA SER A 40 11.90 1.42 -10.66
C SER A 40 11.23 0.10 -11.01
N ASN A 41 10.72 -0.62 -10.02
CA ASN A 41 9.84 -1.77 -10.17
C ASN A 41 8.44 -1.35 -10.70
N THR A 42 8.38 -0.33 -11.57
CA THR A 42 7.17 0.06 -12.28
C THR A 42 6.70 -1.10 -13.14
N GLY A 43 5.53 -1.65 -12.82
CA GLY A 43 4.92 -2.78 -13.52
C GLY A 43 5.13 -4.15 -12.85
N THR A 44 5.93 -4.24 -11.78
CA THR A 44 6.06 -5.47 -10.95
C THR A 44 5.47 -5.32 -9.56
N ASN A 45 4.93 -4.14 -9.21
CA ASN A 45 4.19 -3.92 -7.98
C ASN A 45 2.84 -4.64 -8.02
N ALA A 46 2.68 -5.61 -7.14
CA ALA A 46 1.38 -6.16 -6.79
C ALA A 46 0.57 -5.15 -5.94
N ALA A 47 -0.75 -5.33 -5.87
CA ALA A 47 -1.67 -4.47 -5.12
C ALA A 47 -1.73 -2.99 -5.55
N ALA A 48 -1.66 -2.71 -6.86
CA ALA A 48 -1.76 -1.35 -7.43
C ALA A 48 -3.05 -0.58 -7.02
N PHE A 49 -4.11 -1.28 -6.59
CA PHE A 49 -5.32 -0.65 -6.07
C PHE A 49 -5.10 0.21 -4.82
N LEU A 50 -4.00 -0.01 -4.09
CA LEU A 50 -3.61 0.78 -2.91
C LEU A 50 -3.05 2.15 -3.27
N GLU A 51 -2.80 2.43 -4.55
CA GLU A 51 -2.38 3.76 -5.03
C GLU A 51 -3.58 4.65 -5.40
N ILE A 52 -4.77 4.06 -5.57
CA ILE A 52 -6.00 4.80 -5.87
C ILE A 52 -6.38 5.60 -4.63
N GLY A 53 -6.35 6.93 -4.74
CA GLY A 53 -6.62 7.79 -3.60
C GLY A 53 -8.07 7.73 -3.10
N VAL A 54 -8.22 8.01 -1.80
CA VAL A 54 -9.48 7.95 -1.06
C VAL A 54 -9.94 9.35 -0.68
N GLY A 55 -11.24 9.61 -0.64
CA GLY A 55 -11.79 10.86 -0.14
C GLY A 55 -11.80 12.01 -1.16
N ALA A 56 -12.97 12.60 -1.36
CA ALA A 56 -13.15 13.69 -2.33
C ALA A 56 -12.26 14.91 -2.02
N ARG A 57 -12.10 15.25 -0.73
CA ARG A 57 -11.28 16.39 -0.28
C ARG A 57 -9.80 16.16 -0.58
N ALA A 58 -9.27 14.99 -0.22
CA ALA A 58 -7.87 14.66 -0.46
C ALA A 58 -7.54 14.58 -1.96
N MET A 59 -8.44 13.98 -2.74
CA MET A 59 -8.32 13.92 -4.19
C MET A 59 -8.41 15.30 -4.87
N ALA A 60 -9.26 16.21 -4.37
CA ALA A 60 -9.32 17.59 -4.87
C ALA A 60 -8.03 18.40 -4.64
N MET A 61 -7.17 17.96 -3.70
CA MET A 61 -5.84 18.52 -3.46
C MET A 61 -4.72 17.74 -4.16
N GLY A 62 -5.06 16.92 -5.15
CA GLY A 62 -4.08 16.11 -5.89
C GLY A 62 -3.41 15.04 -5.03
N GLY A 63 -4.08 14.57 -3.96
CA GLY A 63 -3.53 13.59 -3.02
C GLY A 63 -2.61 14.18 -1.95
N ALA A 64 -2.35 15.49 -1.95
CA ALA A 64 -1.51 16.16 -0.96
C ALA A 64 -2.23 16.37 0.39
N TYR A 65 -2.46 15.27 1.14
CA TYR A 65 -3.29 15.29 2.34
C TYR A 65 -2.56 14.97 3.66
N VAL A 66 -1.33 14.45 3.59
CA VAL A 66 -0.58 13.90 4.74
C VAL A 66 -0.48 14.85 5.96
N ALA A 67 -0.31 16.15 5.73
CA ALA A 67 -0.12 17.15 6.80
C ALA A 67 -1.41 17.82 7.30
N ILE A 68 -2.57 17.46 6.74
CA ILE A 68 -3.87 18.04 7.08
C ILE A 68 -4.96 16.99 7.32
N ALA A 69 -4.64 15.71 7.15
CA ALA A 69 -5.55 14.58 7.33
C ALA A 69 -6.19 14.59 8.72
N ASN A 70 -7.48 14.90 8.77
CA ASN A 70 -8.24 15.14 10.00
C ASN A 70 -9.69 14.61 9.93
N ASP A 71 -9.95 13.67 9.02
CA ASP A 71 -11.19 12.88 8.86
C ASP A 71 -10.85 11.38 8.69
N PRO A 72 -11.81 10.44 8.65
CA PRO A 72 -11.51 9.01 8.57
C PRO A 72 -10.61 8.60 7.39
N THR A 73 -10.49 9.40 6.33
CA THR A 73 -9.53 9.16 5.25
C THR A 73 -8.07 9.28 5.70
N ALA A 74 -7.80 9.86 6.88
CA ALA A 74 -6.49 9.80 7.52
C ALA A 74 -5.99 8.37 7.73
N LEU A 75 -6.89 7.38 7.85
CA LEU A 75 -6.53 5.96 7.89
C LEU A 75 -5.78 5.49 6.63
N TYR A 76 -6.01 6.15 5.49
CA TYR A 76 -5.31 5.92 4.22
C TYR A 76 -4.07 6.83 4.09
N TYR A 77 -4.16 8.12 4.41
CA TYR A 77 -3.10 9.09 4.12
C TYR A 77 -2.03 9.26 5.22
N ASN A 78 -2.44 9.28 6.48
CA ASN A 78 -1.52 9.46 7.61
C ASN A 78 -2.17 8.97 8.91
N PRO A 79 -1.78 7.79 9.43
CA PRO A 79 -2.41 7.24 10.61
C PRO A 79 -2.21 8.11 11.86
N ALA A 80 -1.19 8.97 11.91
CA ALA A 80 -1.02 9.90 13.04
C ALA A 80 -2.11 10.99 13.12
N GLY A 81 -2.88 11.18 12.03
CA GLY A 81 -3.94 12.17 11.92
C GLY A 81 -5.19 11.82 12.75
N ILE A 82 -5.46 10.53 12.97
CA ILE A 82 -6.72 10.09 13.62
C ILE A 82 -6.86 10.53 15.07
N VAL A 83 -5.74 10.84 15.74
CA VAL A 83 -5.76 11.30 17.14
C VAL A 83 -6.31 12.71 17.32
N TRP A 84 -6.39 13.49 16.23
CA TRP A 84 -6.90 14.86 16.26
C TRP A 84 -8.42 14.93 16.02
N MET A 85 -9.11 13.79 16.03
CA MET A 85 -10.56 13.71 15.92
C MET A 85 -11.18 13.58 17.32
N ASP A 86 -12.07 14.50 17.67
CA ASP A 86 -12.67 14.53 19.01
C ASP A 86 -13.90 13.61 19.17
N LYS A 87 -14.38 13.02 18.08
CA LYS A 87 -15.61 12.21 18.03
C LYS A 87 -15.39 10.95 17.20
N ILE A 88 -16.25 9.95 17.44
CA ILE A 88 -16.37 8.81 16.54
C ILE A 88 -16.82 9.32 15.18
N GLN A 89 -16.08 8.96 14.13
CA GLN A 89 -16.39 9.35 12.75
C GLN A 89 -16.33 8.12 11.85
N MET A 90 -17.17 8.13 10.81
CA MET A 90 -17.19 7.10 9.79
C MET A 90 -17.34 7.75 8.44
N GLU A 91 -16.61 7.23 7.45
CA GLU A 91 -16.67 7.67 6.07
C GLU A 91 -16.85 6.46 5.14
N LEU A 92 -17.71 6.64 4.15
CA LEU A 92 -18.00 5.68 3.10
C LEU A 92 -17.78 6.39 1.78
N MET A 93 -17.05 5.74 0.87
CA MET A 93 -16.78 6.25 -0.45
C MET A 93 -17.04 5.15 -1.47
N HIS A 94 -17.81 5.50 -2.50
CA HIS A 94 -18.05 4.67 -3.68
C HIS A 94 -17.58 5.43 -4.92
N ASN A 95 -16.65 4.86 -5.68
CA ASN A 95 -16.13 5.42 -6.92
C ASN A 95 -16.27 4.42 -8.07
N LYS A 96 -16.93 4.84 -9.15
CA LYS A 96 -16.83 4.15 -10.45
C LYS A 96 -15.50 4.51 -11.08
N TRP A 97 -14.60 3.53 -11.13
CA TRP A 97 -13.27 3.67 -11.66
C TRP A 97 -13.21 3.26 -13.14
N LEU A 98 -12.01 3.29 -13.71
CA LEU A 98 -11.78 2.99 -15.12
C LEU A 98 -12.22 1.56 -15.47
N VAL A 99 -12.63 1.37 -16.73
CA VAL A 99 -12.99 0.05 -17.31
C VAL A 99 -14.12 -0.66 -16.52
N GLY A 100 -15.07 0.11 -15.98
CA GLY A 100 -16.24 -0.46 -15.29
C GLY A 100 -15.92 -1.07 -13.91
N THR A 101 -14.75 -0.76 -13.37
CA THR A 101 -14.32 -1.20 -12.04
C THR A 101 -14.99 -0.36 -10.95
N ASN A 102 -15.31 -0.94 -9.80
CA ASN A 102 -15.82 -0.21 -8.64
C ASN A 102 -14.76 -0.18 -7.54
N TYR A 103 -14.52 1.00 -6.97
CA TYR A 103 -13.58 1.22 -5.88
C TYR A 103 -14.35 1.73 -4.65
N GLU A 104 -14.26 0.98 -3.56
CA GLU A 104 -14.96 1.26 -2.31
C GLU A 104 -13.95 1.53 -1.20
N PHE A 105 -14.25 2.51 -0.36
CA PHE A 105 -13.55 2.72 0.90
C PHE A 105 -14.55 2.86 2.05
N VAL A 106 -14.25 2.18 3.14
CA VAL A 106 -14.95 2.30 4.42
C VAL A 106 -13.90 2.58 5.48
N GLY A 107 -14.05 3.67 6.21
CA GLY A 107 -13.16 4.03 7.31
C GLY A 107 -13.95 4.45 8.53
N ALA A 108 -13.58 3.95 9.70
CA ALA A 108 -14.14 4.38 10.97
C ALA A 108 -13.04 4.66 11.99
N THR A 109 -13.18 5.75 12.73
CA THR A 109 -12.24 6.17 13.77
C THR A 109 -12.98 6.36 15.09
N MET A 110 -12.32 6.01 16.18
CA MET A 110 -12.84 6.18 17.53
C MET A 110 -11.73 6.75 18.43
N PRO A 111 -11.93 7.95 18.99
CA PRO A 111 -11.00 8.49 19.97
C PRO A 111 -11.09 7.76 21.29
N LEU A 112 -9.95 7.65 21.97
CA LEU A 112 -9.77 7.09 23.30
C LEU A 112 -9.17 8.18 24.21
N PRO A 113 -10.01 9.12 24.72
CA PRO A 113 -9.52 10.32 25.41
C PRO A 113 -8.64 10.03 26.63
N PHE A 114 -8.93 8.94 27.35
CA PHE A 114 -8.19 8.54 28.56
C PHE A 114 -6.71 8.28 28.30
N TRP A 115 -6.33 7.87 27.09
CA TRP A 115 -4.95 7.56 26.71
C TRP A 115 -4.36 8.56 25.72
N LYS A 116 -5.01 9.70 25.47
CA LYS A 116 -4.66 10.62 24.36
C LYS A 116 -4.39 9.85 23.05
N SER A 117 -5.21 8.84 22.80
CA SER A 117 -5.02 7.87 21.71
C SER A 117 -6.29 7.78 20.89
N SER A 118 -6.20 7.14 19.73
CA SER A 118 -7.33 6.85 18.86
C SER A 118 -7.08 5.55 18.13
N ILE A 119 -8.15 4.83 17.86
CA ILE A 119 -8.11 3.63 17.04
C ILE A 119 -8.97 3.84 15.80
N GLY A 120 -8.70 3.06 14.76
CA GLY A 120 -9.55 3.04 13.59
C GLY A 120 -9.42 1.75 12.81
N VAL A 121 -10.40 1.53 11.96
CA VAL A 121 -10.46 0.40 11.06
C VAL A 121 -10.78 0.92 9.67
N SER A 122 -10.15 0.34 8.66
CA SER A 122 -10.45 0.64 7.27
C SER A 122 -10.55 -0.61 6.42
N LEU A 123 -11.36 -0.51 5.39
CA LEU A 123 -11.54 -1.51 4.35
C LEU A 123 -11.53 -0.80 3.00
N ILE A 124 -10.65 -1.25 2.12
CA ILE A 124 -10.60 -0.84 0.72
C ILE A 124 -11.00 -2.06 -0.10
N LEU A 125 -11.90 -1.89 -1.07
CA LEU A 125 -12.25 -2.93 -2.03
C LEU A 125 -12.12 -2.39 -3.45
N LEU A 126 -11.61 -3.23 -4.36
CA LEU A 126 -11.64 -2.99 -5.79
C LEU A 126 -12.30 -4.20 -6.48
N ASP A 127 -13.44 -3.99 -7.10
CA ASP A 127 -14.18 -5.01 -7.87
C ASP A 127 -14.10 -4.70 -9.36
N TYR A 128 -13.43 -5.57 -10.12
CA TYR A 128 -13.25 -5.44 -11.57
C TYR A 128 -14.48 -5.91 -12.36
N GLY A 129 -15.50 -6.44 -11.70
CA GLY A 129 -16.67 -7.02 -12.33
C GLY A 129 -16.37 -8.36 -12.99
N GLU A 130 -17.35 -8.84 -13.77
CA GLU A 130 -17.20 -10.06 -14.57
C GLU A 130 -16.89 -9.72 -16.03
N GLN A 131 -15.89 -10.38 -16.59
CA GLN A 131 -15.50 -10.27 -17.99
C GLN A 131 -15.63 -11.61 -18.71
N PRO A 132 -16.05 -11.64 -19.99
CA PRO A 132 -16.08 -12.87 -20.76
C PRO A 132 -14.65 -13.35 -21.04
N VAL A 133 -14.41 -14.65 -20.89
CA VAL A 133 -13.16 -15.29 -21.29
C VAL A 133 -13.08 -15.30 -22.81
N ARG A 134 -12.00 -14.78 -23.38
CA ARG A 134 -11.76 -14.74 -24.84
C ARG A 134 -10.49 -15.51 -25.17
N THR A 135 -10.48 -16.18 -26.30
CA THR A 135 -9.29 -16.86 -26.85
C THR A 135 -9.11 -16.45 -28.31
N GLU A 136 -7.93 -16.66 -28.88
CA GLU A 136 -7.65 -16.39 -30.31
C GLU A 136 -8.69 -17.07 -31.22
N ALA A 137 -9.14 -18.28 -30.86
CA ALA A 137 -10.15 -19.02 -31.60
C ALA A 137 -11.60 -18.53 -31.37
N ARG A 138 -11.86 -17.80 -30.26
CA ARG A 138 -13.18 -17.31 -29.87
C ARG A 138 -13.09 -15.88 -29.31
N PRO A 139 -12.90 -14.87 -30.15
CA PRO A 139 -12.76 -13.47 -29.72
C PRO A 139 -14.05 -12.88 -29.14
N GLU A 140 -15.22 -13.40 -29.53
CA GLU A 140 -16.51 -12.98 -28.96
C GLU A 140 -16.80 -13.60 -27.58
N GLY A 141 -15.99 -14.56 -27.15
CA GLY A 141 -16.06 -15.21 -25.85
C GLY A 141 -16.28 -16.71 -25.92
N THR A 142 -15.82 -17.43 -24.89
CA THR A 142 -15.98 -18.89 -24.77
C THR A 142 -17.32 -19.31 -24.16
N GLY A 143 -18.08 -18.36 -23.59
CA GLY A 143 -19.26 -18.61 -22.76
C GLY A 143 -18.96 -18.59 -21.26
N GLU A 144 -17.69 -18.66 -20.88
CA GLU A 144 -17.23 -18.54 -19.50
C GLU A 144 -16.99 -17.07 -19.13
N LYS A 145 -17.11 -16.78 -17.83
CA LYS A 145 -16.77 -15.47 -17.27
C LYS A 145 -15.73 -15.63 -16.17
N TYR A 146 -14.84 -14.65 -16.08
CA TYR A 146 -13.90 -14.52 -14.97
C TYR A 146 -14.12 -13.18 -14.28
N GLY A 147 -13.81 -13.13 -12.99
CA GLY A 147 -13.83 -11.90 -12.20
C GLY A 147 -12.55 -11.72 -11.42
N ALA A 148 -12.27 -10.48 -11.05
CA ALA A 148 -11.16 -10.14 -10.17
C ALA A 148 -11.66 -9.23 -9.04
N ARG A 149 -11.13 -9.46 -7.84
CA ARG A 149 -11.46 -8.70 -6.64
C ARG A 149 -10.23 -8.59 -5.75
N ASP A 150 -9.98 -7.36 -5.34
CA ASP A 150 -8.91 -7.04 -4.41
C ASP A 150 -9.49 -6.36 -3.16
N TYR A 151 -8.90 -6.63 -2.01
CA TYR A 151 -9.27 -5.94 -0.78
C TYR A 151 -8.09 -5.74 0.15
N ALA A 152 -8.16 -4.68 0.95
CA ALA A 152 -7.25 -4.45 2.06
C ALA A 152 -8.03 -4.08 3.32
N VAL A 153 -7.77 -4.82 4.40
CA VAL A 153 -8.30 -4.52 5.73
C VAL A 153 -7.17 -3.96 6.56
N ALA A 154 -7.41 -2.85 7.26
CA ALA A 154 -6.42 -2.23 8.12
C ALA A 154 -6.98 -1.93 9.51
N PHE A 155 -6.13 -2.08 10.51
CA PHE A 155 -6.35 -1.61 11.87
C PHE A 155 -5.28 -0.58 12.21
N THR A 156 -5.70 0.57 12.71
CA THR A 156 -4.83 1.70 13.02
C THR A 156 -4.91 2.04 14.50
N PHE A 157 -3.76 2.29 15.10
CA PHE A 157 -3.63 2.89 16.42
C PHE A 157 -2.78 4.15 16.31
N ALA A 158 -3.22 5.24 16.92
CA ALA A 158 -2.48 6.49 16.98
C ALA A 158 -2.49 7.06 18.39
N SER A 159 -1.42 7.76 18.76
CA SER A 159 -1.29 8.37 20.07
C SER A 159 -0.56 9.72 19.99
N ALA A 160 -1.04 10.68 20.77
CA ALA A 160 -0.44 11.99 20.92
C ALA A 160 0.54 11.97 22.09
N LEU A 161 1.84 12.08 21.82
CA LEU A 161 2.86 12.21 22.88
C LEU A 161 2.80 13.60 23.52
N THR A 162 2.42 14.61 22.74
CA THR A 162 2.28 15.99 23.19
C THR A 162 1.10 16.65 22.48
N ASP A 163 0.73 17.85 22.89
CA ASP A 163 -0.37 18.61 22.25
C ASP A 163 -0.01 19.09 20.83
N LYS A 164 1.20 18.80 20.36
CA LYS A 164 1.69 19.19 19.02
C LYS A 164 2.25 18.02 18.21
N PHE A 165 2.46 16.85 18.81
CA PHE A 165 3.11 15.72 18.17
C PHE A 165 2.32 14.44 18.40
N SER A 166 2.04 13.73 17.31
CA SER A 166 1.45 12.40 17.33
C SER A 166 2.16 11.44 16.38
N PHE A 167 2.02 10.16 16.68
CA PHE A 167 2.42 9.07 15.80
C PHE A 167 1.24 8.13 15.58
N GLY A 168 1.29 7.39 14.49
CA GLY A 168 0.31 6.37 14.17
C GLY A 168 0.98 5.15 13.54
N LEU A 169 0.39 3.99 13.81
CA LEU A 169 0.77 2.70 13.24
C LEU A 169 -0.47 2.03 12.68
N THR A 170 -0.37 1.48 11.49
CA THR A 170 -1.43 0.68 10.87
C THR A 170 -0.88 -0.70 10.54
N GLY A 171 -1.58 -1.74 10.96
CA GLY A 171 -1.41 -3.09 10.42
C GLY A 171 -2.43 -3.33 9.32
N LYS A 172 -1.98 -3.80 8.16
CA LYS A 172 -2.81 -4.03 6.97
C LYS A 172 -2.65 -5.45 6.46
N TYR A 173 -3.76 -6.09 6.10
CA TYR A 173 -3.77 -7.33 5.35
C TYR A 173 -4.36 -7.07 3.97
N ILE A 174 -3.59 -7.42 2.95
CA ILE A 174 -3.87 -7.15 1.54
C ILE A 174 -4.09 -8.50 0.86
N ASN A 175 -5.15 -8.60 0.07
CA ASN A 175 -5.44 -9.79 -0.71
C ASN A 175 -5.85 -9.40 -2.13
N GLN A 176 -5.39 -10.19 -3.10
CA GLN A 176 -5.80 -10.10 -4.49
C GLN A 176 -6.29 -11.46 -4.96
N LYS A 177 -7.37 -11.45 -5.73
CA LYS A 177 -7.91 -12.66 -6.36
C LYS A 177 -8.31 -12.37 -7.80
N ILE A 178 -7.77 -13.15 -8.72
CA ILE A 178 -8.09 -13.12 -10.14
C ILE A 178 -8.47 -14.53 -10.54
N TRP A 179 -9.76 -14.78 -10.80
CA TRP A 179 -10.27 -16.10 -11.16
C TRP A 179 -9.84 -17.22 -10.17
N HIS A 180 -8.97 -18.16 -10.59
CA HIS A 180 -8.43 -19.24 -9.75
C HIS A 180 -7.05 -18.95 -9.13
N VAL A 181 -6.59 -17.71 -9.23
CA VAL A 181 -5.31 -17.24 -8.71
C VAL A 181 -5.57 -16.29 -7.54
N SER A 182 -4.86 -16.49 -6.43
CA SER A 182 -4.92 -15.57 -5.29
C SER A 182 -3.57 -15.38 -4.63
N GLY A 183 -3.41 -14.25 -3.96
CA GLY A 183 -2.23 -13.94 -3.16
C GLY A 183 -2.58 -12.95 -2.07
N GLY A 184 -1.87 -13.02 -0.96
CA GLY A 184 -2.06 -12.09 0.14
C GLY A 184 -0.75 -11.77 0.84
N THR A 185 -0.67 -10.58 1.40
CA THR A 185 0.49 -10.11 2.16
C THR A 185 0.04 -9.24 3.32
N ALA A 186 0.92 -9.10 4.31
CA ALA A 186 0.75 -8.16 5.40
C ALA A 186 1.68 -6.96 5.17
N ALA A 187 1.19 -5.78 5.53
CA ALA A 187 1.95 -4.53 5.46
C ALA A 187 1.74 -3.69 6.72
N LEU A 188 2.66 -2.76 6.94
CA LEU A 188 2.64 -1.80 8.02
C LEU A 188 2.70 -0.39 7.43
N ASP A 189 1.92 0.51 8.01
CA ASP A 189 2.01 1.94 7.74
C ASP A 189 2.44 2.67 9.01
N VAL A 190 3.28 3.68 8.87
CA VAL A 190 3.75 4.54 9.95
C VAL A 190 3.45 5.99 9.60
N GLY A 191 2.94 6.73 10.57
CA GLY A 191 2.60 8.14 10.42
C GLY A 191 3.20 8.97 11.55
N ILE A 192 3.59 10.20 11.22
CA ILE A 192 3.98 11.24 12.16
C ILE A 192 3.24 12.52 11.79
N PHE A 193 2.79 13.25 12.80
CA PHE A 193 2.17 14.56 12.64
C PHE A 193 2.76 15.53 13.66
N TYR A 194 3.18 16.71 13.19
CA TYR A 194 3.76 17.76 14.02
C TYR A 194 3.21 19.14 13.67
N THR A 195 2.63 19.80 14.67
CA THR A 195 2.18 21.19 14.56
C THR A 195 3.31 22.12 15.02
N THR A 196 3.84 22.90 14.10
CA THR A 196 4.95 23.82 14.41
C THR A 196 4.45 25.05 15.20
N PRO A 197 5.34 25.78 15.88
CA PRO A 197 4.98 27.07 16.50
C PRO A 197 4.64 28.17 15.49
N LEU A 198 5.03 28.00 14.22
CA LEU A 198 4.74 28.96 13.15
C LEU A 198 3.27 28.83 12.75
N LYS A 199 2.55 29.95 12.79
CA LYS A 199 1.11 29.96 12.52
C LYS A 199 0.82 29.46 11.10
N GLY A 200 0.03 28.40 11.01
CA GLY A 200 -0.39 27.82 9.74
C GLY A 200 0.56 26.75 9.16
N LEU A 201 1.75 26.54 9.75
CA LEU A 201 2.68 25.52 9.27
C LEU A 201 2.53 24.23 10.08
N ARG A 202 2.22 23.14 9.39
CA ARG A 202 2.16 21.77 9.92
C ARG A 202 3.04 20.86 9.08
N LEU A 203 3.66 19.90 9.75
CA LEU A 203 4.48 18.88 9.12
C LEU A 203 3.80 17.53 9.33
N GLY A 204 3.68 16.75 8.26
CA GLY A 204 3.20 15.38 8.31
C GLY A 204 4.14 14.51 7.51
N MET A 205 4.42 13.32 8.00
CA MET A 205 5.19 12.30 7.30
C MET A 205 4.43 10.99 7.40
N SER A 206 4.32 10.26 6.31
CA SER A 206 3.74 8.93 6.32
C SER A 206 4.52 8.01 5.38
N ILE A 207 4.74 6.78 5.85
CA ILE A 207 5.30 5.69 5.08
C ILE A 207 4.21 4.61 5.07
N SER A 208 3.76 4.23 3.89
CA SER A 208 2.65 3.31 3.69
C SER A 208 3.06 2.06 2.92
N ASN A 209 2.33 0.98 3.15
CA ASN A 209 2.44 -0.30 2.45
C ASN A 209 3.82 -0.96 2.61
N PHE A 210 4.50 -0.75 3.74
CA PHE A 210 5.78 -1.40 4.03
C PHE A 210 5.55 -2.83 4.49
N GLY A 211 5.82 -3.82 3.63
CA GLY A 211 5.46 -5.21 3.89
C GLY A 211 6.17 -6.22 3.00
N GLY A 212 5.74 -7.48 3.11
CA GLY A 212 6.25 -8.55 2.27
C GLY A 212 5.75 -8.47 0.83
N GLU A 213 6.49 -9.05 -0.10
CA GLU A 213 6.07 -9.20 -1.50
C GLU A 213 4.78 -10.03 -1.59
N LEU A 214 3.79 -9.54 -2.35
CA LEU A 214 2.60 -10.32 -2.66
C LEU A 214 2.93 -11.29 -3.81
N LYS A 215 2.84 -12.58 -3.53
CA LYS A 215 3.02 -13.66 -4.52
C LYS A 215 1.67 -14.30 -4.81
N LEU A 216 1.30 -14.27 -6.08
CA LEU A 216 0.10 -14.95 -6.57
C LEU A 216 0.38 -16.44 -6.71
N SER A 217 -0.58 -17.26 -6.32
CA SER A 217 -0.55 -18.71 -6.44
C SER A 217 -1.88 -19.22 -6.97
N GLY A 218 -1.83 -20.23 -7.83
CA GLY A 218 -3.04 -20.80 -8.42
C GLY A 218 -2.74 -21.73 -9.58
N ARG A 219 -3.73 -22.56 -9.93
CA ARG A 219 -3.62 -23.55 -11.00
C ARG A 219 -3.28 -22.94 -12.36
N ASP A 220 -3.73 -21.70 -12.60
CA ASP A 220 -3.54 -21.01 -13.89
C ASP A 220 -2.13 -20.42 -14.04
N LEU A 221 -1.31 -20.43 -12.97
CA LEU A 221 0.11 -20.03 -13.00
C LEU A 221 1.05 -21.23 -13.22
N ASN A 222 0.53 -22.46 -13.17
CA ASN A 222 1.33 -23.65 -13.41
C ASN A 222 1.44 -23.92 -14.90
N THR A 223 2.64 -23.78 -15.46
CA THR A 223 2.93 -24.27 -16.82
C THR A 223 3.30 -25.75 -16.72
N THR A 224 2.43 -26.64 -17.18
CA THR A 224 2.79 -28.05 -17.34
C THR A 224 3.70 -28.16 -18.55
N VAL A 225 5.01 -28.29 -18.31
CA VAL A 225 5.98 -28.61 -19.36
C VAL A 225 6.06 -30.13 -19.43
N ASP A 226 5.69 -30.71 -20.57
CA ASP A 226 5.97 -32.11 -20.85
C ASP A 226 7.50 -32.27 -21.04
N PRO A 227 8.19 -33.05 -20.21
CA PRO A 227 9.64 -33.24 -20.36
C PRO A 227 10.05 -33.98 -21.64
N ASP A 228 9.12 -34.58 -22.38
CA ASP A 228 9.40 -35.24 -23.66
C ASP A 228 8.53 -34.66 -24.80
N PRO A 229 9.02 -33.63 -25.53
CA PRO A 229 8.26 -33.00 -26.61
C PRO A 229 8.06 -33.90 -27.85
N ASP A 230 8.77 -35.03 -27.95
CA ASP A 230 8.74 -35.94 -29.11
C ASP A 230 7.94 -37.23 -28.87
N ASN A 231 7.61 -37.57 -27.61
CA ASN A 231 6.95 -38.83 -27.27
C ASN A 231 5.51 -38.65 -26.78
N GLN A 232 4.59 -38.46 -27.74
CA GLN A 232 3.16 -38.61 -27.45
C GLN A 232 2.79 -40.10 -27.41
N ASN A 233 2.74 -40.68 -26.21
CA ASN A 233 2.10 -41.97 -25.89
C ASN A 233 2.74 -43.23 -26.50
N ILE A 234 3.32 -44.09 -25.64
CA ILE A 234 3.48 -45.52 -25.96
C ILE A 234 2.14 -46.22 -25.69
N ASP A 235 1.17 -46.02 -26.58
CA ASP A 235 -0.19 -46.61 -26.48
C ASP A 235 -0.31 -47.99 -27.17
N ARG A 236 0.81 -48.67 -27.44
CA ARG A 236 0.80 -50.08 -27.92
C ARG A 236 1.99 -50.86 -27.40
N ILE A 237 1.81 -51.54 -26.28
CA ILE A 237 2.59 -52.74 -25.97
C ILE A 237 1.78 -53.94 -26.50
N PRO A 238 2.23 -54.64 -27.55
CA PRO A 238 1.56 -55.87 -27.97
C PRO A 238 1.72 -56.93 -26.89
N VAL A 239 0.59 -57.42 -26.37
CA VAL A 239 0.57 -58.63 -25.54
C VAL A 239 0.77 -59.81 -26.48
N VAL A 240 1.92 -60.48 -26.36
CA VAL A 240 2.15 -61.79 -26.96
C VAL A 240 1.60 -62.83 -25.98
N TYR A 241 0.64 -63.65 -26.43
CA TYR A 241 0.18 -64.83 -25.69
C TYR A 241 1.29 -65.86 -25.55
#